data_AF-A0A952U4Y9-F1
#
_entry.id   AF-A0A952U4Y9-F1
#
_cell.length_a   1.000
_cell.length_b   1.000
_cell.length_c   1.000
_cell.angle_alpha   90.00
_cell.angle_beta   90.00
_cell.angle_gamma   90.00
#
_symmetry.space_group_name_H-M   'P 1'
#
loop_
_entity.id
_entity.type
_entity.pdbx_description
1 polymer ?
#
loop_
_entity_poly.entity_id
_entity_poly.type
_entity_poly.pdbx_seq_one_letter_code
_entity_poly.pdbx_strand_id
1 'polypeptide(L)'
;MNLALIGGEEFADGFEDVHADLLATAGGARSRGVFLVTAAAEDGTNVINYWRELSVRRLSVGGATVSAPPVIDSASANDAANVRLIDEADWLYLGGGKPHVALGILHNSAVQDAILRAAQAGKLILGASAGAMMMCAQSVVLTDAALATFQRALRNPVEGQTPSLPPVTCLGLVPKCLCAPHFERSYARQMEIGFRTVGLTILGIDEQTAMHTVDGEHWLVRGRARIVVIPPQHEPHTYHAGMEFTLPAG
;
A
#
# COMPACT_ATOMS: atom_id res chain seq x y z
N MET A 1 6.56 -12.95 6.77
CA MET A 1 7.07 -11.81 5.97
C MET A 1 7.09 -10.58 6.85
N ASN A 2 7.98 -9.62 6.61
CA ASN A 2 7.97 -8.33 7.30
C ASN A 2 7.26 -7.29 6.42
N LEU A 3 6.02 -6.93 6.75
CA LEU A 3 5.15 -6.10 5.93
C LEU A 3 4.57 -4.95 6.76
N ALA A 4 4.39 -3.79 6.13
CA ALA A 4 3.69 -2.65 6.69
C ALA A 4 2.74 -2.01 5.67
N LEU A 5 1.47 -1.81 6.04
CA LEU A 5 0.47 -1.14 5.22
C LEU A 5 0.07 0.17 5.91
N ILE A 6 0.11 1.27 5.15
CA ILE A 6 -0.12 2.64 5.64
C ILE A 6 -1.31 3.25 4.90
N GLY A 7 -2.21 3.90 5.64
CA GLY A 7 -3.47 4.43 5.11
C GLY A 7 -3.34 5.67 4.24
N GLY A 8 -2.20 6.36 4.29
CA GLY A 8 -1.93 7.58 3.55
C GLY A 8 -1.51 8.73 4.46
N GLU A 9 -1.21 9.88 3.86
CA GLU A 9 -0.60 11.04 4.53
C GLU A 9 0.71 10.66 5.24
N GLU A 10 1.47 9.74 4.65
CA GLU A 10 2.67 9.15 5.23
C GLU A 10 3.78 10.18 5.51
N PHE A 11 3.84 11.26 4.73
CA PHE A 11 4.84 12.33 4.90
C PHE A 11 4.25 13.60 5.51
N ALA A 12 3.01 13.55 5.99
CA ALA A 12 2.43 14.64 6.77
C ALA A 12 3.10 14.71 8.16
N ASP A 13 3.13 15.92 8.73
CA ASP A 13 3.79 16.13 10.02
C ASP A 13 3.14 15.29 11.12
N GLY A 14 3.99 14.70 11.97
CA GLY A 14 3.56 13.84 13.06
C GLY A 14 3.47 12.35 12.70
N PHE A 15 3.92 11.91 11.52
CA PHE A 15 4.03 10.49 11.19
C PHE A 15 5.47 9.96 11.23
N GLU A 16 6.44 10.82 11.57
CA GLU A 16 7.86 10.49 11.62
C GLU A 16 8.20 9.42 12.65
N ASP A 17 7.50 9.39 13.78
CA ASP A 17 7.65 8.37 14.82
C ASP A 17 7.25 6.98 14.32
N VAL A 18 6.13 6.90 13.58
CA VAL A 18 5.70 5.65 12.95
C VAL A 18 6.71 5.18 11.92
N HIS A 19 7.24 6.08 11.09
CA HIS A 19 8.33 5.72 10.16
C HIS A 19 9.56 5.21 10.91
N ALA A 20 9.98 5.89 11.98
CA ALA A 20 11.14 5.46 12.76
C ALA A 20 10.94 4.06 13.36
N ASP A 21 9.77 3.79 13.94
CA ASP A 21 9.41 2.49 14.50
C ASP A 21 9.43 1.38 13.43
N LEU A 22 8.83 1.62 12.26
CA LEU A 22 8.79 0.65 11.18
C LEU A 22 10.19 0.36 10.64
N LEU A 23 11.00 1.40 10.39
CA LEU A 23 12.36 1.24 9.87
C LEU A 23 13.32 0.62 10.90
N ALA A 24 13.05 0.76 12.20
CA ALA A 24 13.81 0.07 13.25
C ALA A 24 13.73 -1.46 13.11
N THR A 25 12.62 -1.99 12.57
CA THR A 25 12.47 -3.44 12.28
C THR A 25 13.37 -3.92 11.14
N ALA A 26 13.92 -3.01 10.34
CA ALA A 26 14.75 -3.28 9.16
C ALA A 26 16.19 -2.74 9.30
N GLY A 27 16.70 -2.62 10.53
CA GLY A 27 18.09 -2.20 10.81
C GLY A 27 18.27 -0.70 11.12
N GLY A 28 17.18 0.08 11.12
CA GLY A 28 17.17 1.47 11.57
C GLY A 28 18.20 2.35 10.86
N ALA A 29 19.04 3.05 11.62
CA ALA A 29 20.00 4.03 11.11
C ALA A 29 21.09 3.47 10.17
N ARG A 30 21.26 2.14 10.09
CA ARG A 30 22.24 1.51 9.18
C ARG A 30 21.60 0.89 7.95
N SER A 31 20.28 0.97 7.84
CA SER A 31 19.52 0.36 6.76
C SER A 31 19.66 1.12 5.44
N ARG A 32 19.51 0.38 4.34
CA ARG A 32 19.39 0.89 2.98
C ARG A 32 17.96 0.73 2.50
N GLY A 33 17.35 1.82 2.07
CA GLY A 33 15.96 1.85 1.61
C GLY A 33 15.81 2.19 0.15
N VAL A 34 14.78 1.62 -0.48
CA VAL A 34 14.33 2.05 -1.81
C VAL A 34 12.87 2.48 -1.76
N PHE A 35 12.60 3.72 -2.14
CA PHE A 35 11.26 4.24 -2.37
C PHE A 35 10.89 4.15 -3.85
N LEU A 36 9.77 3.49 -4.15
CA LEU A 36 9.24 3.33 -5.51
C LEU A 36 8.10 4.32 -5.75
N VAL A 37 8.36 5.29 -6.62
CA VAL A 37 7.42 6.33 -7.06
C VAL A 37 6.46 5.85 -8.18
N THR A 38 6.46 4.55 -8.46
CA THR A 38 5.82 3.96 -9.65
C THR A 38 4.33 4.27 -9.76
N ALA A 39 3.62 4.41 -8.64
CA ALA A 39 2.20 4.74 -8.65
C ALA A 39 1.92 6.18 -9.11
N ALA A 40 2.90 7.08 -9.03
CA ALA A 40 2.82 8.46 -9.52
C ALA A 40 3.39 8.65 -10.94
N ALA A 41 3.69 7.57 -11.67
CA ALA A 41 4.37 7.62 -12.96
C ALA A 41 3.69 8.48 -14.04
N GLU A 42 2.37 8.66 -13.95
CA GLU A 42 1.59 9.47 -14.89
C GLU A 42 1.29 10.89 -14.39
N ASP A 43 1.77 11.27 -13.20
CA ASP A 43 1.46 12.58 -12.59
C ASP A 43 2.38 13.71 -13.10
N GLY A 44 3.25 13.38 -14.06
CA GLY A 44 4.20 14.30 -14.68
C GLY A 44 5.51 14.44 -13.90
N THR A 45 6.57 14.80 -14.62
CA THR A 45 7.96 14.80 -14.13
C THR A 45 8.16 15.59 -12.83
N ASN A 46 7.48 16.73 -12.67
CA ASN A 46 7.60 17.54 -11.46
C ASN A 46 7.06 16.82 -10.22
N VAL A 47 5.91 16.14 -10.34
CA VAL A 47 5.30 15.39 -9.23
C VAL A 47 6.15 14.16 -8.89
N ILE A 48 6.63 13.45 -9.91
CA ILE A 48 7.54 12.31 -9.74
C ILE A 48 8.80 12.73 -8.98
N ASN A 49 9.46 13.81 -9.41
CA ASN A 49 10.68 14.29 -8.75
C ASN A 49 10.41 14.78 -7.33
N TYR A 50 9.31 15.50 -7.13
CA TYR A 50 8.89 15.93 -5.78
C TYR A 50 8.79 14.75 -4.81
N TRP A 51 8.07 13.68 -5.17
CA TRP A 51 7.92 12.52 -4.28
C TRP A 51 9.23 11.76 -4.05
N ARG A 52 10.08 11.66 -5.07
CA ARG A 52 11.41 11.05 -4.94
C ARG A 52 12.30 11.84 -3.97
N GLU A 53 12.31 13.17 -4.09
CA GLU A 53 13.11 14.03 -3.21
C GLU A 53 12.56 14.08 -1.78
N LEU A 54 11.23 14.17 -1.63
CA LEU A 54 10.57 14.21 -0.33
C LEU A 54 10.77 12.90 0.44
N SER A 55 10.59 11.75 -0.22
CA SER A 55 10.77 10.43 0.40
C SER A 55 12.21 10.24 0.88
N VAL A 56 13.21 10.58 0.07
CA VAL A 56 14.62 10.55 0.49
C VAL A 56 14.83 11.44 1.70
N ARG A 57 14.34 12.69 1.66
CA ARG A 57 14.50 13.64 2.77
C ARG A 57 13.88 13.14 4.08
N ARG A 58 12.62 12.70 4.05
CA ARG A 58 11.86 12.32 5.25
C ARG A 58 12.32 10.97 5.82
N LEU A 59 12.61 9.98 4.97
CA LEU A 59 13.00 8.65 5.42
C LEU A 59 14.49 8.56 5.82
N SER A 60 15.34 9.51 5.42
CA SER A 60 16.74 9.56 5.85
C SER A 60 16.97 10.22 7.21
N VAL A 61 15.95 10.83 7.83
CA VAL A 61 16.09 11.54 9.13
C VAL A 61 16.61 10.61 10.23
N GLY A 62 16.25 9.32 10.18
CA GLY A 62 16.72 8.29 11.10
C GLY A 62 18.13 7.75 10.81
N GLY A 63 18.84 8.28 9.81
CA GLY A 63 20.20 7.86 9.41
C GLY A 63 20.26 6.82 8.29
N ALA A 64 19.13 6.26 7.87
CA ALA A 64 19.06 5.31 6.77
C ALA A 64 19.54 5.93 5.45
N THR A 65 20.17 5.12 4.59
CA THR A 65 20.53 5.54 3.23
C THR A 65 19.36 5.23 2.29
N VAL A 66 18.70 6.26 1.76
CA VAL A 66 17.49 6.08 0.94
C VAL A 66 17.75 6.44 -0.51
N SER A 67 17.32 5.56 -1.41
CA SER A 67 17.30 5.79 -2.86
C SER A 67 15.87 5.82 -3.38
N ALA A 68 15.61 6.63 -4.40
CA ALA A 68 14.31 6.68 -5.08
C ALA A 68 14.51 6.59 -6.60
N PRO A 69 14.73 5.39 -7.17
CA PRO A 69 14.91 5.21 -8.60
C PRO A 69 13.62 5.54 -9.37
N PRO A 70 13.72 6.11 -10.59
CA PRO A 70 12.57 6.45 -11.40
C PRO A 70 12.03 5.22 -12.13
N VAL A 71 11.47 4.26 -11.39
CA VAL A 71 10.72 3.14 -11.98
C VAL A 71 9.33 3.65 -12.36
N ILE A 72 9.17 4.12 -13.60
CA ILE A 72 7.98 4.86 -14.07
C ILE A 72 7.44 4.36 -15.42
N ASP A 73 8.11 3.40 -16.05
CA ASP A 73 7.69 2.78 -17.30
C ASP A 73 8.27 1.36 -17.41
N SER A 74 7.90 0.63 -18.46
CA SER A 74 8.37 -0.74 -18.66
C SER A 74 9.89 -0.85 -18.84
N ALA A 75 10.54 0.17 -19.44
CA ALA A 75 11.98 0.17 -19.64
C ALA A 75 12.72 0.28 -18.30
N SER A 76 12.35 1.26 -17.48
CA SER A 76 12.90 1.48 -16.14
C SER A 76 12.54 0.35 -15.16
N ALA A 77 11.39 -0.32 -15.32
CA ALA A 77 11.03 -1.51 -14.54
C ALA A 77 11.84 -2.77 -14.91
N ASN A 78 12.56 -2.75 -16.03
CA ASN A 78 13.47 -3.81 -16.46
C ASN A 78 14.94 -3.37 -16.46
N ASP A 79 15.23 -2.17 -15.96
CA ASP A 79 16.58 -1.64 -15.85
C ASP A 79 17.36 -2.37 -14.74
N ALA A 80 18.51 -2.93 -15.10
CA ALA A 80 19.33 -3.71 -14.18
C ALA A 80 19.89 -2.89 -13.00
N ALA A 81 20.10 -1.58 -13.14
CA ALA A 81 20.52 -0.73 -12.03
C ALA A 81 19.39 -0.53 -11.01
N ASN A 82 18.15 -0.36 -11.47
CA ASN A 82 16.98 -0.27 -10.59
C ASN A 82 16.77 -1.59 -9.83
N VAL A 83 16.89 -2.72 -10.52
CA VAL A 83 16.80 -4.06 -9.91
C VAL A 83 17.87 -4.26 -8.85
N ARG A 84 19.14 -3.88 -9.12
CA ARG A 84 20.23 -3.97 -8.13
C ARG A 84 19.95 -3.15 -6.88
N LEU A 85 19.43 -1.93 -7.02
CA LEU A 85 19.08 -1.10 -5.86
C LEU A 85 18.06 -1.82 -4.96
N ILE A 86 17.07 -2.48 -5.55
CA ILE A 86 16.04 -3.25 -4.82
C ILE A 86 16.63 -4.51 -4.18
N ASP A 87 17.44 -5.27 -4.93
CA ASP A 87 18.08 -6.49 -4.42
C ASP A 87 19.07 -6.18 -3.27
N GLU A 88 19.67 -4.98 -3.22
CA GLU A 88 20.58 -4.54 -2.15
C GLU A 88 19.89 -3.83 -0.97
N ALA A 89 18.62 -3.45 -1.09
CA ALA A 89 17.90 -2.73 -0.04
C ALA A 89 17.55 -3.64 1.15
N ASP A 90 17.52 -3.11 2.36
CA ASP A 90 16.99 -3.77 3.56
C ASP A 90 15.46 -3.61 3.67
N TRP A 91 14.93 -2.56 3.04
CA TRP A 91 13.49 -2.30 2.96
C TRP A 91 13.09 -1.61 1.66
N LEU A 92 11.87 -1.90 1.22
CA LEU A 92 11.23 -1.29 0.05
C LEU A 92 9.98 -0.53 0.47
N TYR A 93 9.77 0.65 -0.09
CA TYR A 93 8.59 1.48 0.18
C TYR A 93 7.84 1.74 -1.12
N LEU A 94 6.64 1.19 -1.25
CA LEU A 94 5.73 1.43 -2.36
C LEU A 94 4.92 2.70 -2.11
N GLY A 95 5.19 3.77 -2.87
CA GLY A 95 4.54 5.07 -2.69
C GLY A 95 3.08 5.11 -3.13
N GLY A 96 2.39 6.20 -2.73
CA GLY A 96 1.03 6.52 -3.16
C GLY A 96 0.91 6.95 -4.63
N GLY A 97 -0.33 7.09 -5.10
CA GLY A 97 -0.66 7.47 -6.48
C GLY A 97 -1.78 6.60 -7.05
N LYS A 98 -1.57 6.07 -8.26
CA LYS A 98 -2.52 5.22 -8.99
C LYS A 98 -2.06 3.75 -8.96
N PRO A 99 -2.75 2.86 -8.24
CA PRO A 99 -2.31 1.46 -8.11
C PRO A 99 -2.35 0.71 -9.45
N HIS A 100 -3.32 1.01 -10.32
CA HIS A 100 -3.44 0.36 -11.64
C HIS A 100 -2.28 0.73 -12.59
N VAL A 101 -1.78 1.97 -12.52
CA VAL A 101 -0.60 2.41 -13.28
C VAL A 101 0.63 1.62 -12.83
N ALA A 102 0.88 1.58 -11.53
CA ALA A 102 2.02 0.84 -11.00
C ALA A 102 1.93 -0.67 -11.28
N LEU A 103 0.76 -1.28 -11.11
CA LEU A 103 0.58 -2.70 -11.46
C LEU A 103 0.82 -2.95 -12.95
N GLY A 104 0.39 -2.05 -13.84
CA GLY A 104 0.67 -2.14 -15.27
C GLY A 104 2.15 -2.05 -15.61
N ILE A 105 2.89 -1.15 -14.96
CA ILE A 105 4.35 -0.99 -15.13
C ILE A 105 5.11 -2.20 -14.57
N LEU A 106 4.69 -2.70 -13.41
CA LEU A 106 5.37 -3.77 -12.69
C LEU A 106 5.07 -5.16 -13.27
N HIS A 107 3.91 -5.37 -13.88
CA HIS A 107 3.48 -6.69 -14.35
C HIS A 107 4.50 -7.33 -15.31
N ASN A 108 4.98 -8.52 -14.93
CA ASN A 108 6.02 -9.30 -15.63
C ASN A 108 7.34 -8.53 -15.84
N SER A 109 7.69 -7.63 -14.91
CA SER A 109 8.95 -6.89 -14.94
C SER A 109 9.99 -7.45 -13.97
N ALA A 110 11.27 -7.19 -14.24
CA ALA A 110 12.36 -7.57 -13.35
C ALA A 110 12.27 -6.89 -11.97
N VAL A 111 11.72 -5.67 -11.89
CA VAL A 111 11.45 -4.98 -10.62
C VAL A 111 10.36 -5.69 -9.81
N GLN A 112 9.29 -6.18 -10.44
CA GLN A 112 8.27 -6.97 -9.72
C GLN A 112 8.91 -8.22 -9.11
N ASP A 113 9.71 -8.96 -9.88
CA ASP A 113 10.41 -10.14 -9.37
C ASP A 113 11.33 -9.79 -8.20
N ALA A 114 12.02 -8.64 -8.27
CA ALA A 114 12.90 -8.17 -7.20
C ALA A 114 12.12 -7.81 -5.92
N ILE A 115 10.95 -7.18 -6.02
CA ILE A 115 10.06 -6.92 -4.88
C ILE A 115 9.62 -8.24 -4.23
N LEU A 116 9.20 -9.21 -5.04
CA LEU A 116 8.73 -10.51 -4.54
C LEU A 116 9.88 -11.30 -3.87
N ARG A 117 11.08 -11.31 -4.46
CA ARG A 117 12.27 -11.90 -3.84
C ARG A 117 12.63 -11.21 -2.53
N ALA A 118 12.55 -9.88 -2.47
CA ALA A 118 12.80 -9.14 -1.25
C ALA A 118 11.83 -9.52 -0.12
N ALA A 119 10.54 -9.63 -0.42
CA ALA A 119 9.53 -10.07 0.53
C ALA A 119 9.80 -11.51 1.02
N GLN A 120 10.14 -12.42 0.11
CA GLN A 120 10.50 -13.81 0.44
C GLN A 120 11.75 -13.91 1.30
N ALA A 121 12.72 -13.02 1.09
CA ALA A 121 13.94 -12.92 1.90
C ALA A 121 13.71 -12.30 3.30
N GLY A 122 12.47 -11.91 3.64
CA GLY A 122 12.14 -11.34 4.94
C GLY A 122 12.50 -9.85 5.09
N LYS A 123 12.85 -9.18 3.99
CA LYS A 123 13.03 -7.72 3.98
C LYS A 123 11.71 -7.01 4.27
N LEU A 124 11.79 -5.82 4.84
CA LEU A 124 10.60 -5.03 5.13
C LEU A 124 10.03 -4.46 3.83
N ILE A 125 8.76 -4.76 3.55
CA ILE A 125 8.01 -4.14 2.44
C ILE A 125 6.94 -3.24 3.06
N LEU A 126 7.04 -1.94 2.80
CA LEU A 126 6.05 -0.95 3.17
C LEU A 126 5.24 -0.52 1.95
N GLY A 127 3.97 -0.17 2.15
CA GLY A 127 3.15 0.45 1.12
C GLY A 127 2.23 1.48 1.73
N ALA A 128 2.14 2.66 1.10
CA ALA A 128 1.23 3.71 1.52
C ALA A 128 0.18 4.01 0.45
N SER A 129 -1.07 4.16 0.88
CA SER A 129 -2.19 4.42 -0.02
C SER A 129 -2.24 3.38 -1.16
N ALA A 130 -2.03 3.80 -2.42
CA ALA A 130 -1.90 2.89 -3.56
C ALA A 130 -0.87 1.77 -3.36
N GLY A 131 0.26 2.05 -2.69
CA GLY A 131 1.25 1.03 -2.32
C GLY A 131 0.67 -0.06 -1.43
N ALA A 132 -0.11 0.31 -0.40
CA ALA A 132 -0.78 -0.65 0.47
C ALA A 132 -1.80 -1.50 -0.30
N MET A 133 -2.53 -0.89 -1.23
CA MET A 133 -3.45 -1.60 -2.12
C MET A 133 -2.74 -2.66 -2.98
N MET A 134 -1.58 -2.34 -3.54
CA MET A 134 -0.80 -3.26 -4.37
C MET A 134 -0.20 -4.44 -3.60
N MET A 135 0.00 -4.30 -2.28
CA MET A 135 0.54 -5.40 -1.45
C MET A 135 -0.49 -6.49 -1.18
N CYS A 136 -1.77 -6.18 -1.25
CA CYS A 136 -2.87 -7.13 -1.03
C CYS A 136 -3.02 -8.13 -2.19
N ALA A 137 -3.94 -9.10 -2.04
CA ALA A 137 -4.25 -10.07 -3.09
C ALA A 137 -4.95 -9.42 -4.29
N GLN A 138 -5.89 -8.52 -4.00
CA GLN A 138 -6.60 -7.76 -5.02
C GLN A 138 -6.74 -6.30 -4.59
N SER A 139 -6.92 -5.45 -5.60
CA SER A 139 -7.30 -4.05 -5.49
C SER A 139 -8.49 -3.80 -6.42
N VAL A 140 -9.04 -2.59 -6.43
CA VAL A 140 -10.00 -2.16 -7.44
C VAL A 140 -9.48 -0.93 -8.17
N VAL A 141 -9.84 -0.82 -9.44
CA VAL A 141 -9.50 0.37 -10.23
C VAL A 141 -10.31 1.57 -9.74
N LEU A 142 -9.60 2.50 -9.10
CA LEU A 142 -10.12 3.79 -8.65
C LEU A 142 -9.77 4.91 -9.63
N THR A 143 -10.23 4.83 -10.88
CA THR A 143 -10.19 6.03 -11.75
C THR A 143 -11.33 6.96 -11.37
N ASP A 144 -11.16 8.27 -11.59
CA ASP A 144 -12.23 9.25 -11.37
C ASP A 144 -13.51 8.87 -12.12
N ALA A 145 -13.36 8.35 -13.34
CA ALA A 145 -14.48 7.85 -14.15
C ALA A 145 -15.15 6.62 -13.53
N ALA A 146 -14.38 5.64 -13.06
CA ALA A 146 -14.92 4.45 -12.40
C ALA A 146 -15.61 4.81 -11.09
N LEU A 147 -15.02 5.71 -10.29
CA LEU A 147 -15.58 6.20 -9.05
C LEU A 147 -16.88 6.97 -9.29
N ALA A 148 -16.91 7.90 -10.25
CA ALA A 148 -18.11 8.64 -10.62
C ALA A 148 -19.23 7.71 -11.12
N THR A 149 -18.87 6.66 -11.87
CA THR A 149 -19.82 5.65 -12.36
C THR A 149 -20.39 4.83 -11.21
N PHE A 150 -19.53 4.34 -10.30
CA PHE A 150 -19.93 3.59 -9.12
C PHE A 150 -20.83 4.42 -8.20
N GLN A 151 -20.44 5.66 -7.91
CA GLN A 151 -21.23 6.59 -7.11
C GLN A 151 -22.59 6.91 -7.74
N ARG A 152 -22.66 7.05 -9.08
CA ARG A 152 -23.94 7.23 -9.78
C ARG A 152 -24.84 6.02 -9.60
N ALA A 153 -24.28 4.81 -9.69
CA ALA A 153 -25.03 3.58 -9.54
C ALA A 153 -25.50 3.34 -8.09
N LEU A 154 -24.74 3.79 -7.08
CA LEU A 154 -25.20 3.81 -5.68
C LEU A 154 -26.35 4.80 -5.45
N ARG A 155 -26.34 5.96 -6.12
CA ARG A 155 -27.43 6.96 -6.01
C ARG A 155 -28.71 6.52 -6.71
N ASN A 156 -28.60 5.82 -7.83
CA ASN A 156 -29.71 5.36 -8.65
C ASN A 156 -29.63 3.83 -8.85
N PRO A 157 -29.95 3.02 -7.83
CA PRO A 157 -29.86 1.58 -7.92
C PRO A 157 -30.89 1.04 -8.93
N VAL A 158 -30.44 0.17 -9.82
CA VAL A 158 -31.30 -0.60 -10.72
C VAL A 158 -31.54 -1.96 -10.09
N GLU A 159 -32.80 -2.35 -9.93
CA GLU A 159 -33.17 -3.64 -9.34
C GLU A 159 -32.53 -4.79 -10.12
N GLY A 160 -31.86 -5.71 -9.42
CA GLY A 160 -31.09 -6.81 -10.01
C GLY A 160 -29.69 -6.44 -10.52
N GLN A 161 -29.24 -5.18 -10.39
CA GLN A 161 -27.86 -4.78 -10.71
C GLN A 161 -27.12 -4.30 -9.46
N THR A 162 -26.03 -4.99 -9.12
CA THR A 162 -25.10 -4.53 -8.09
C THR A 162 -23.95 -3.77 -8.75
N PRO A 163 -23.72 -2.50 -8.39
CA PRO A 163 -22.52 -1.79 -8.85
C PRO A 163 -21.29 -2.57 -8.40
N SER A 164 -20.44 -2.96 -9.35
CA SER A 164 -19.17 -3.63 -9.06
C SER A 164 -18.02 -2.85 -9.67
N LEU A 165 -16.90 -2.86 -8.96
CA LEU A 165 -15.62 -2.42 -9.51
C LEU A 165 -14.83 -3.68 -9.83
N PRO A 166 -14.33 -3.86 -11.06
CA PRO A 166 -13.59 -5.06 -11.41
C PRO A 166 -12.33 -5.14 -10.54
N PRO A 167 -12.08 -6.29 -9.90
CA PRO A 167 -10.87 -6.46 -9.12
C PRO A 167 -9.64 -6.54 -10.03
N VAL A 168 -8.51 -6.06 -9.53
CA VAL A 168 -7.19 -6.17 -10.16
C VAL A 168 -6.32 -7.04 -9.30
N THR A 169 -5.71 -8.07 -9.91
CA THR A 169 -4.71 -8.90 -9.24
C THR A 169 -3.49 -8.07 -8.88
N CYS A 170 -3.07 -8.17 -7.62
CA CYS A 170 -1.99 -7.38 -7.04
C CYS A 170 -0.76 -8.26 -6.75
N LEU A 171 0.19 -7.77 -5.95
CA LEU A 171 1.41 -8.52 -5.61
C LEU A 171 1.14 -9.73 -4.71
N GLY A 172 0.01 -9.75 -3.98
CA GLY A 172 -0.40 -10.90 -3.18
C GLY A 172 0.44 -11.16 -1.93
N LEU A 173 1.14 -10.16 -1.42
CA LEU A 173 1.94 -10.26 -0.18
C LEU A 173 1.04 -10.42 1.05
N VAL A 174 -0.14 -9.78 1.05
CA VAL A 174 -1.19 -10.02 2.05
C VAL A 174 -2.32 -10.80 1.40
N PRO A 175 -2.33 -12.14 1.52
CA PRO A 175 -3.29 -12.99 0.81
C PRO A 175 -4.72 -12.76 1.33
N LYS A 176 -5.71 -13.05 0.48
CA LYS A 176 -7.15 -12.97 0.80
C LYS A 176 -7.65 -11.61 1.28
N CYS A 177 -6.85 -10.56 1.11
CA CYS A 177 -7.18 -9.21 1.55
C CYS A 177 -7.28 -8.24 0.37
N LEU A 178 -7.98 -7.14 0.62
CA LEU A 178 -7.97 -5.92 -0.16
C LEU A 178 -7.76 -4.74 0.79
N CYS A 179 -6.93 -3.76 0.42
CA CYS A 179 -6.71 -2.57 1.23
C CYS A 179 -7.63 -1.42 0.77
N ALA A 180 -8.26 -0.74 1.72
CA ALA A 180 -9.00 0.50 1.55
C ALA A 180 -8.30 1.60 2.37
N PRO A 181 -7.29 2.29 1.79
CA PRO A 181 -6.62 3.40 2.45
C PRO A 181 -7.53 4.63 2.57
N HIS A 182 -7.14 5.60 3.40
CA HIS A 182 -7.90 6.82 3.70
C HIS A 182 -9.34 6.51 4.17
N PHE A 183 -9.49 5.48 5.01
CA PHE A 183 -10.77 4.85 5.28
C PHE A 183 -11.79 5.73 6.02
N GLU A 184 -11.32 6.73 6.76
CA GLU A 184 -12.15 7.74 7.41
C GLU A 184 -12.81 8.70 6.42
N ARG A 185 -12.28 8.82 5.19
CA ARG A 185 -12.85 9.69 4.17
C ARG A 185 -14.16 9.08 3.64
N SER A 186 -15.15 9.92 3.41
CA SER A 186 -16.53 9.51 3.11
C SER A 186 -16.68 8.61 1.87
N TYR A 187 -15.75 8.69 0.91
CA TYR A 187 -15.76 7.83 -0.28
C TYR A 187 -15.35 6.39 0.03
N ALA A 188 -14.41 6.15 0.95
CA ALA A 188 -13.90 4.81 1.24
C ALA A 188 -14.97 3.92 1.90
N ARG A 189 -15.82 4.51 2.75
CA ARG A 189 -16.96 3.81 3.35
C ARG A 189 -18.06 3.43 2.35
N GLN A 190 -18.26 4.24 1.30
CA GLN A 190 -19.19 3.89 0.22
C GLN A 190 -18.65 2.74 -0.65
N MET A 191 -17.33 2.64 -0.75
CA MET A 191 -16.68 1.52 -1.44
C MET A 191 -16.73 0.21 -0.66
N GLU A 192 -16.89 0.23 0.67
CA GLU A 192 -17.09 -0.97 1.50
C GLU A 192 -18.18 -1.88 0.92
N ILE A 193 -19.28 -1.30 0.43
CA ILE A 193 -20.38 -2.02 -0.21
C ILE A 193 -19.90 -2.73 -1.50
N GLY A 194 -19.14 -2.03 -2.34
CA GLY A 194 -18.58 -2.60 -3.57
C GLY A 194 -17.57 -3.71 -3.28
N PHE A 195 -16.76 -3.55 -2.22
CA PHE A 195 -15.73 -4.50 -1.84
C PHE A 195 -16.28 -5.77 -1.16
N ARG A 196 -17.38 -5.71 -0.42
CA ARG A 196 -17.97 -6.93 0.18
C ARG A 196 -18.36 -7.98 -0.87
N THR A 197 -18.57 -7.57 -2.13
CA THR A 197 -18.90 -8.48 -3.24
C THR A 197 -17.74 -9.36 -3.71
N VAL A 198 -16.49 -9.08 -3.32
CA VAL A 198 -15.32 -9.84 -3.79
C VAL A 198 -14.94 -11.02 -2.90
N GLY A 199 -15.62 -11.24 -1.77
CA GLY A 199 -15.32 -12.35 -0.86
C GLY A 199 -13.95 -12.26 -0.18
N LEU A 200 -13.35 -11.06 -0.14
CA LEU A 200 -12.06 -10.78 0.51
C LEU A 200 -12.26 -10.04 1.84
N THR A 201 -11.26 -10.16 2.72
CA THR A 201 -11.19 -9.30 3.91
C THR A 201 -10.77 -7.90 3.50
N ILE A 202 -11.56 -6.88 3.85
CA ILE A 202 -11.21 -5.48 3.59
C ILE A 202 -10.42 -4.95 4.78
N LEU A 203 -9.29 -4.32 4.50
CA LEU A 203 -8.45 -3.63 5.47
C LEU A 203 -8.67 -2.13 5.27
N GLY A 204 -9.59 -1.56 6.04
CA GLY A 204 -9.78 -0.12 6.14
C GLY A 204 -8.68 0.49 7.00
N ILE A 205 -7.85 1.35 6.42
CA ILE A 205 -6.72 1.98 7.11
C ILE A 205 -6.90 3.50 7.03
N ASP A 206 -7.12 4.14 8.18
CA ASP A 206 -7.25 5.59 8.26
C ASP A 206 -5.89 6.28 7.96
N GLU A 207 -5.90 7.57 7.61
CA GLU A 207 -4.69 8.36 7.39
C GLU A 207 -3.82 8.41 8.65
N GLN A 208 -2.51 8.61 8.45
CA GLN A 208 -1.51 8.63 9.52
C GLN A 208 -1.64 7.41 10.47
N THR A 209 -2.00 6.25 9.90
CA THR A 209 -2.14 4.97 10.61
C THR A 209 -1.50 3.86 9.79
N ALA A 210 -0.86 2.92 10.48
CA ALA A 210 -0.22 1.76 9.88
C ALA A 210 -0.58 0.47 10.62
N MET A 211 -0.59 -0.63 9.91
CA MET A 211 -0.51 -1.98 10.48
C MET A 211 0.78 -2.64 9.98
N HIS A 212 1.52 -3.30 10.87
CA HIS A 212 2.72 -4.04 10.48
C HIS A 212 2.80 -5.40 11.16
N THR A 213 3.45 -6.35 10.49
CA THR A 213 3.64 -7.71 11.01
C THR A 213 4.70 -7.72 12.11
N VAL A 214 4.43 -8.40 13.23
CA VAL A 214 5.39 -8.51 14.36
C VAL A 214 6.19 -9.81 14.30
N ASP A 215 5.52 -10.92 13.99
CA ASP A 215 6.12 -12.26 13.93
C ASP A 215 5.70 -13.04 12.66
N GLY A 216 5.11 -12.33 11.70
CA GLY A 216 4.60 -12.90 10.46
C GLY A 216 3.16 -13.44 10.54
N GLU A 217 2.57 -13.50 11.74
CA GLU A 217 1.17 -13.91 11.95
C GLU A 217 0.35 -12.76 12.55
N HIS A 218 0.91 -12.07 13.54
CA HIS A 218 0.26 -10.98 14.26
C HIS A 218 0.57 -9.63 13.61
N TRP A 219 -0.43 -8.75 13.62
CA TRP A 219 -0.38 -7.39 13.13
C TRP A 219 -0.53 -6.40 14.28
N LEU A 220 0.36 -5.42 14.35
CA LEU A 220 0.35 -4.35 15.33
C LEU A 220 0.00 -3.02 14.69
N VAL A 221 -0.96 -2.33 15.30
CA VAL A 221 -1.39 -0.99 14.86
C VAL A 221 -0.45 0.09 15.41
N ARG A 222 -0.07 1.03 14.55
CA ARG A 222 0.71 2.22 14.84
C ARG A 222 0.03 3.46 14.26
N GLY A 223 0.36 4.64 14.78
CA GLY A 223 -0.17 5.92 14.29
C GLY A 223 -1.34 6.45 15.11
N ARG A 224 -2.17 7.28 14.48
CA ARG A 224 -3.03 8.23 15.20
C ARG A 224 -4.51 7.90 15.17
N ALA A 225 -4.97 7.12 14.21
CA ALA A 225 -6.38 6.79 14.05
C ALA A 225 -6.62 5.28 14.27
N ARG A 226 -7.25 4.60 13.32
CA ARG A 226 -7.70 3.21 13.48
C ARG A 226 -7.52 2.38 12.22
N ILE A 227 -7.55 1.07 12.44
CA ILE A 227 -7.70 0.04 11.43
C ILE A 227 -9.09 -0.57 11.59
N VAL A 228 -9.80 -0.79 10.50
CA VAL A 228 -11.07 -1.53 10.46
C VAL A 228 -10.87 -2.76 9.59
N VAL A 229 -10.97 -3.94 10.20
CA VAL A 229 -10.91 -5.23 9.50
C VAL A 229 -12.33 -5.71 9.25
N ILE A 230 -12.69 -5.91 7.99
CA ILE A 230 -14.05 -6.28 7.58
C ILE A 230 -13.98 -7.63 6.86
N PRO A 231 -14.28 -8.74 7.55
CA PRO A 231 -14.30 -10.05 6.92
C PRO A 231 -15.53 -10.20 6.00
N PRO A 232 -15.51 -11.11 5.00
CA PRO A 232 -16.59 -11.26 4.03
C PRO A 232 -17.98 -11.54 4.64
N GLN A 233 -18.03 -12.31 5.73
CA GLN A 233 -19.25 -12.84 6.34
C GLN A 233 -19.36 -12.53 7.83
N HIS A 234 -18.55 -11.59 8.34
CA HIS A 234 -18.55 -11.23 9.77
C HIS A 234 -18.64 -9.71 9.94
N GLU A 235 -18.95 -9.31 11.17
CA GLU A 235 -18.98 -7.91 11.57
C GLU A 235 -17.58 -7.26 11.48
N PRO A 236 -17.51 -5.97 11.16
CA PRO A 236 -16.26 -5.21 11.23
C PRO A 236 -15.65 -5.20 12.64
N HIS A 237 -14.33 -5.33 12.71
CA HIS A 237 -13.55 -5.16 13.93
C HIS A 237 -12.67 -3.92 13.81
N THR A 238 -12.66 -3.08 14.85
CA THR A 238 -11.86 -1.84 14.89
C THR A 238 -10.69 -2.02 15.85
N TYR A 239 -9.50 -1.58 15.43
CA TYR A 239 -8.27 -1.63 16.20
C TYR A 239 -7.61 -0.25 16.22
N HIS A 240 -6.98 0.08 17.35
CA HIS A 240 -6.29 1.34 17.58
C HIS A 240 -4.80 1.11 17.86
N ALA A 241 -4.00 2.17 17.81
CA ALA A 241 -2.57 2.11 18.06
C ALA A 241 -2.23 1.33 19.35
N GLY A 242 -1.23 0.45 19.26
CA GLY A 242 -0.81 -0.44 20.34
C GLY A 242 -1.61 -1.74 20.45
N MET A 243 -2.72 -1.90 19.72
CA MET A 243 -3.44 -3.17 19.65
C MET A 243 -2.80 -4.12 18.65
N GLU A 244 -2.82 -5.40 19.00
CA GLU A 244 -2.42 -6.50 18.12
C GLU A 244 -3.65 -7.31 17.69
N PHE A 245 -3.61 -7.86 16.48
CA PHE A 245 -4.66 -8.71 15.94
C PHE A 245 -4.10 -9.69 14.91
N THR A 246 -4.84 -10.77 14.67
CA THR A 246 -4.59 -11.68 13.55
C THR A 246 -5.60 -11.40 12.45
N LEU A 247 -5.15 -11.49 11.19
CA LEU A 247 -6.10 -11.47 10.08
C LEU A 247 -6.97 -12.74 10.11
N PRO A 248 -8.26 -12.65 9.74
CA PRO A 248 -9.12 -13.82 9.68
C PRO A 248 -8.52 -14.89 8.77
N ALA A 249 -8.56 -16.14 9.20
CA ALA A 249 -8.36 -17.27 8.30
C ALA A 249 -9.54 -17.27 7.32
N GLY A 250 -9.33 -16.71 6.12
CA GLY A 250 -10.32 -16.77 5.05
C GLY A 250 -10.42 -18.14 4.43
#